data_AF-A0A7W4HIK8-F1
#
_entry.id   AF-A0A7W4HIK8-F1
#
_cell.length_a   1.000
_cell.length_b   1.000
_cell.length_c   1.000
_cell.angle_alpha   90.00
_cell.angle_beta   90.00
_cell.angle_gamma   90.00
#
_symmetry.space_group_name_H-M   'P 1'
#
loop_
_entity.id
_entity.type
_entity.pdbx_description
1 polymer ?
#
loop_
_entity_poly.entity_id
_entity_poly.type
_entity_poly.pdbx_seq_one_letter_code
_entity_poly.pdbx_strand_id
1 'polypeptide(L)' 'RVMIHQPSSGTRGKVTDQEIDLKESLLLKEKLAQILAENSGQDLEKLKNDMERDYWMSAEEAVKYGLVDKIIQQ' A
#
# COMPACT_ATOMS: atom_id res chain seq x y z
N ARG A 1 13.52 0.88 9.59
CA ARG A 1 13.00 1.43 8.32
C ARG A 1 11.59 0.89 8.14
N VAL A 2 10.70 1.67 7.53
CA VAL A 2 9.33 1.27 7.17
C VAL A 2 9.22 1.30 5.64
N MET A 3 8.44 0.41 5.05
CA MET A 3 8.21 0.38 3.61
C MET A 3 6.74 0.09 3.33
N ILE A 4 6.15 0.83 2.39
CA ILE A 4 4.83 0.52 1.81
C ILE A 4 4.98 0.27 0.32
N HIS A 5 4.18 -0.65 -0.20
CA HIS A 5 4.07 -0.92 -1.63
C HIS A 5 2.70 -1.53 -1.97
N GLN A 6 2.39 -1.59 -3.26
CA GLN A 6 1.23 -2.29 -3.76
C GLN A 6 1.34 -3.79 -3.51
N PRO A 7 0.20 -4.51 -3.39
CA PRO A 7 0.24 -5.96 -3.32
C PRO A 7 0.88 -6.53 -4.59
N SER A 8 1.66 -7.59 -4.42
CA SER A 8 2.16 -8.37 -5.55
C SER A 8 1.06 -9.28 -6.10
N SER A 9 0.99 -9.42 -7.43
CA SER A 9 0.05 -10.33 -8.09
C SER A 9 0.73 -11.08 -9.24
N GLY A 10 0.22 -12.28 -9.52
CA GLY A 10 0.62 -13.10 -10.64
C GLY A 10 -0.47 -14.13 -10.92
N THR A 11 -0.80 -14.34 -12.18
CA THR A 11 -1.82 -15.31 -12.62
C THR A 11 -1.33 -16.13 -13.82
N ARG A 12 -1.91 -17.31 -14.03
CA ARG A 12 -1.64 -18.23 -15.14
C ARG A 12 -2.89 -19.07 -15.41
N GLY A 13 -3.08 -19.55 -16.64
CA GLY A 13 -4.17 -20.46 -16.98
C GLY A 13 -5.01 -19.94 -18.14
N LYS A 14 -6.32 -20.26 -18.15
CA LYS A 14 -7.22 -19.77 -19.19
C LYS A 14 -7.39 -18.25 -19.08
N VAL A 15 -7.72 -17.60 -20.19
CA VAL A 15 -7.93 -16.15 -20.24
C VAL A 15 -8.98 -15.69 -19.22
N THR A 16 -10.07 -16.43 -19.09
CA THR A 16 -11.14 -16.10 -18.12
C THR A 16 -10.66 -16.16 -16.67
N ASP A 17 -9.85 -17.16 -16.30
CA ASP A 17 -9.33 -17.28 -14.95
C ASP A 17 -8.35 -16.14 -14.65
N GLN A 18 -7.48 -15.80 -15.62
CA GLN A 18 -6.56 -14.67 -15.51
C GLN A 18 -7.29 -13.33 -15.37
N GLU A 19 -8.40 -13.15 -16.07
CA GLU A 19 -9.24 -11.95 -15.95
C GLU A 19 -9.85 -11.81 -14.55
N ILE A 20 -10.35 -12.91 -13.98
CA ILE A 20 -10.92 -12.94 -12.62
C ILE A 20 -9.84 -12.58 -11.60
N ASP A 21 -8.67 -13.23 -11.68
CA ASP A 21 -7.56 -12.97 -10.76
C ASP A 21 -7.06 -11.52 -10.82
N LEU A 22 -6.97 -10.96 -12.03
CA LEU A 22 -6.54 -9.58 -12.21
C LEU A 22 -7.56 -8.59 -11.62
N LYS A 23 -8.87 -8.84 -11.80
CA LYS A 23 -9.93 -8.02 -11.20
C LYS A 23 -9.87 -8.03 -9.67
N GLU A 24 -9.71 -9.20 -9.08
CA GLU A 24 -9.55 -9.32 -7.62
C GLU A 24 -8.27 -8.64 -7.11
N SER A 25 -7.18 -8.72 -7.87
CA SER A 25 -5.92 -8.05 -7.54
C SER A 25 -6.05 -6.53 -7.53
N LEU A 26 -6.77 -5.96 -8.50
CA LEU A 26 -7.07 -4.53 -8.54
C LEU A 26 -7.96 -4.11 -7.37
N LEU A 27 -8.99 -4.91 -7.05
CA LEU A 27 -9.87 -4.64 -5.91
C LEU A 27 -9.09 -4.68 -4.58
N LEU A 28 -8.18 -5.63 -4.41
CA LEU A 28 -7.32 -5.71 -3.24
C LEU A 28 -6.39 -4.50 -3.14
N LYS A 29 -5.77 -4.08 -4.25
CA LYS A 29 -4.91 -2.89 -4.31
C LYS A 29 -5.66 -1.65 -3.82
N GLU A 30 -6.86 -1.41 -4.35
CA GLU A 30 -7.71 -0.28 -3.97
C GLU A 30 -8.12 -0.35 -2.49
N LYS A 31 -8.53 -1.52 -2.00
CA LYS A 31 -8.94 -1.69 -0.61
C LYS A 31 -7.79 -1.44 0.37
N LEU A 32 -6.59 -1.94 0.07
CA LEU A 32 -5.41 -1.71 0.92
C LEU A 32 -4.99 -0.24 0.91
N ALA A 33 -5.06 0.43 -0.24
CA ALA A 33 -4.82 1.86 -0.32
C ALA A 33 -5.83 2.65 0.54
N GLN A 34 -7.11 2.31 0.47
CA GLN A 34 -8.13 2.97 1.30
C GLN A 34 -7.84 2.82 2.81
N ILE A 35 -7.54 1.61 3.26
CA ILE A 35 -7.24 1.32 4.68
C ILE A 35 -6.01 2.10 5.14
N LEU A 36 -4.94 2.12 4.34
CA LEU A 36 -3.73 2.84 4.69
C LEU A 36 -3.95 4.36 4.70
N ALA A 37 -4.70 4.90 3.75
CA ALA A 37 -5.03 6.33 3.70
C ALA A 37 -5.83 6.75 4.94
N GLU A 38 -6.87 6.00 5.30
CA GLU A 38 -7.70 6.24 6.49
C GLU A 38 -6.88 6.23 7.78
N ASN A 39 -6.00 5.24 7.95
CA ASN A 39 -5.21 5.08 9.17
C ASN A 39 -4.03 6.05 9.27
N SER A 40 -3.50 6.52 8.13
CA SER A 40 -2.37 7.46 8.09
C SER A 40 -2.79 8.94 8.01
N GLY A 41 -4.08 9.19 7.72
CA GLY A 41 -4.59 10.54 7.44
C GLY A 41 -4.08 11.13 6.12
N GLN A 42 -3.48 10.31 5.24
CA GLN A 42 -3.04 10.74 3.92
C GLN A 42 -4.23 10.78 2.95
N ASP A 43 -4.12 11.67 1.96
CA ASP A 43 -5.00 11.63 0.80
C ASP A 43 -4.84 10.31 0.04
N LEU A 44 -5.95 9.73 -0.43
CA LEU A 44 -5.96 8.43 -1.10
C LEU A 44 -5.10 8.44 -2.37
N GLU A 45 -5.17 9.49 -3.18
CA GLU A 45 -4.43 9.57 -4.44
C GLU A 45 -2.94 9.73 -4.19
N LYS A 46 -2.56 10.51 -3.17
CA LYS A 46 -1.16 10.56 -2.72
C LYS A 46 -0.68 9.17 -2.29
N LEU A 47 -1.44 8.48 -1.45
CA LEU A 47 -1.03 7.17 -0.93
C LEU A 47 -0.87 6.12 -2.03
N LYS A 48 -1.80 6.10 -3.01
CA LYS A 48 -1.70 5.24 -4.19
C LYS A 48 -0.42 5.49 -4.99
N ASN A 49 -0.05 6.77 -5.18
CA ASN A 49 1.18 7.13 -5.89
C ASN A 49 2.43 6.70 -5.11
N ASP A 50 2.46 6.92 -3.80
CA ASP A 50 3.60 6.55 -2.97
C ASP A 50 3.78 5.03 -2.94
N MET A 51 2.71 4.25 -2.79
CA MET A 51 2.79 2.78 -2.74
C MET A 51 2.92 2.11 -4.12
N GLU A 52 2.94 2.85 -5.22
CA GLU A 52 3.03 2.25 -6.56
C GLU A 52 4.35 1.47 -6.76
N ARG A 53 5.40 1.84 -6.04
CA ARG A 53 6.65 1.08 -5.92
C ARG A 53 7.06 1.00 -4.46
N ASP A 54 8.17 0.32 -4.19
CA ASP A 54 8.73 0.27 -2.84
C ASP A 54 9.09 1.67 -2.35
N TYR A 55 8.31 2.16 -1.38
CA TYR A 55 8.50 3.48 -0.79
C TYR A 55 9.06 3.33 0.63
N TRP A 56 10.36 3.59 0.75
CA TRP A 56 11.11 3.41 1.99
C TRP A 56 11.15 4.69 2.83
N MET A 57 10.96 4.51 4.13
CA MET A 57 10.95 5.58 5.12
C MET A 57 11.86 5.25 6.33
N SER A 58 12.50 6.28 6.89
CA SER A 58 13.03 6.28 8.25
C SER A 58 11.90 6.21 9.29
N ALA A 59 12.26 6.08 10.57
CA ALA A 59 11.27 6.12 11.64
C ALA A 59 10.61 7.51 11.72
N GLU A 60 11.40 8.57 11.55
CA GLU A 60 10.93 9.96 11.55
C GLU A 60 10.02 10.24 10.36
N GLU A 61 10.35 9.73 9.18
CA GLU A 61 9.53 9.85 7.98
C GLU A 61 8.20 9.10 8.17
N ALA A 62 8.21 7.89 8.74
CA ALA A 62 7.00 7.12 8.99
C ALA A 62 6.05 7.80 10.00
N VAL A 63 6.59 8.45 11.04
CA VAL A 63 5.77 9.26 11.97
C VAL A 63 5.17 10.46 11.26
N LYS A 64 5.96 11.19 10.47
CA LYS A 64 5.46 12.34 9.68
C LYS A 64 4.41 11.93 8.64
N TYR A 65 4.55 10.72 8.09
CA TYR A 65 3.60 10.16 7.14
C TYR A 65 2.30 9.70 7.83
N GLY A 66 2.30 9.53 9.16
CA GLY A 66 1.13 9.08 9.91
C GLY A 66 0.99 7.55 10.00
N LEU A 67 2.00 6.78 9.55
CA LEU A 67 1.99 5.32 9.67
C LEU A 67 2.37 4.84 11.08
N VAL A 68 2.94 5.71 11.91
CA VAL A 68 3.43 5.39 13.25
C VAL A 68 3.14 6.58 14.17
N ASP A 69 2.68 6.33 15.40
CA ASP A 69 2.35 7.41 16.34
C ASP A 69 3.57 8.12 16.94
N LYS A 70 4.60 7.36 17.33
CA LYS A 70 5.81 7.90 17.98
C LYS A 70 7.01 6.97 17.92
N ILE A 71 8.20 7.54 18.05
CA ILE A 71 9.48 6.82 18.23
C ILE A 71 9.77 6.72 19.73
N ILE A 72 10.08 5.52 20.22
CA ILE A 72 10.55 5.31 21.59
C ILE A 72 12.07 5.34 21.60
N GLN A 73 12.64 6.16 22.48
CA GLN A 73 14.09 6.24 22.73
C GLN A 73 14.41 5.67 24.11
N GLN A 74 15.57 5.05 24.23
CA GLN A 74 16.13 4.55 25.51
C GLN A 74 16.94 5.65 26.20
#